data_AF-A0A923J847-F1
#
_entry.id   AF-A0A923J847-F1
#
_cell.length_a   1.000
_cell.length_b   1.000
_cell.length_c   1.000
_cell.angle_alpha   90.00
_cell.angle_beta   90.00
_cell.angle_gamma   90.00
#
_symmetry.space_group_name_H-M   'P 1'
#
loop_
_entity.id
_entity.type
_entity.pdbx_description
1 polymer ?
#
loop_
_entity_poly.entity_id
_entity_poly.type
_entity_poly.pdbx_seq_one_letter_code
_entity_poly.pdbx_strand_id
1 'polypeptide(L)'
;MSHESGAHARLTVVSADRFDTPGRRGQLPRPPRHGDLIMTLGAPWPRERIRAWAAAETAFLRQAHEAGTPILAICFGAQLLAEALGGTTRPLGPIASRLARRPPAGGSGGAQLPGRPRCS
;
A
#
# COMPACT_ATOMS: atom_id res chain seq x y z
N MET A 1 0.31 -34.71 -14.92
CA MET A 1 0.87 -33.90 -13.82
C MET A 1 -0.18 -32.85 -13.50
N SER A 2 -1.07 -33.17 -12.58
CA SER A 2 -2.22 -32.33 -12.25
C SER A 2 -1.72 -31.13 -11.46
N HIS A 3 -1.88 -29.92 -11.99
CA HIS A 3 -1.73 -28.71 -11.22
C HIS A 3 -2.86 -28.68 -10.18
N GLU A 4 -2.56 -29.02 -8.92
CA GLU A 4 -3.41 -28.60 -7.82
C GLU A 4 -3.38 -27.07 -7.79
N SER A 5 -4.50 -26.45 -8.16
CA SER A 5 -4.70 -25.02 -7.95
C SER A 5 -4.72 -24.78 -6.44
N GLY A 6 -3.61 -24.32 -5.88
CA GLY A 6 -3.52 -23.95 -4.47
C GLY A 6 -4.63 -22.96 -4.12
N ALA A 7 -5.40 -23.28 -3.09
CA ALA A 7 -6.48 -22.42 -2.61
C ALA A 7 -5.88 -21.12 -2.05
N HIS A 8 -6.21 -19.99 -2.66
CA HIS A 8 -5.83 -18.66 -2.16
C HIS A 8 -7.08 -17.92 -1.68
N ALA A 9 -7.04 -17.40 -0.46
CA ALA A 9 -8.10 -16.57 0.08
C ALA A 9 -7.73 -15.09 -0.10
N ARG A 10 -8.56 -14.34 -0.83
CA ARG A 10 -8.42 -12.88 -0.99
C ARG A 10 -9.49 -12.17 -0.17
N LEU A 11 -9.07 -11.27 0.70
CA LEU A 11 -9.97 -10.35 1.40
C LEU A 11 -9.86 -8.95 0.81
N THR A 12 -11.01 -8.34 0.53
CA THR A 12 -11.09 -6.93 0.10
C THR A 12 -11.62 -6.09 1.27
N VAL A 13 -10.79 -5.16 1.76
CA VAL A 13 -11.13 -4.29 2.91
C VAL A 13 -11.92 -3.06 2.47
N VAL A 14 -11.61 -2.51 1.30
CA VAL A 14 -12.30 -1.36 0.69
C VAL A 14 -12.88 -1.79 -0.65
N SER A 15 -14.21 -1.77 -0.77
CA SER A 15 -14.91 -2.07 -2.01
C SER A 15 -14.78 -0.92 -3.01
N ALA A 16 -14.91 -1.23 -4.30
CA ALA A 16 -14.69 -0.25 -5.37
C ALA A 16 -15.65 0.95 -5.31
N ASP A 17 -16.89 0.74 -4.88
CA ASP A 17 -17.90 1.80 -4.66
C ASP A 17 -17.54 2.77 -3.54
N ARG A 18 -16.56 2.42 -2.68
CA ARG A 18 -16.16 3.21 -1.51
C ARG A 18 -14.74 3.73 -1.61
N PHE A 19 -14.19 3.78 -2.82
CA PHE A 19 -12.82 4.20 -3.05
C PHE A 19 -12.51 5.57 -2.42
N ASP A 20 -13.47 6.50 -2.42
CA ASP A 20 -13.27 7.85 -1.87
C ASP A 20 -13.43 7.94 -0.35
N THR A 21 -14.00 6.90 0.29
CA THR A 21 -14.23 6.85 1.74
C THR A 21 -13.67 5.55 2.35
N PRO A 22 -12.33 5.37 2.37
CA PRO A 22 -11.72 4.09 2.71
C PRO A 22 -11.59 3.83 4.23
N GLY A 23 -11.93 4.80 5.09
CA GLY A 23 -11.64 4.81 6.53
C GLY A 23 -12.51 3.89 7.42
N ARG A 24 -12.79 2.66 6.98
CA ARG A 24 -13.61 1.69 7.74
C ARG A 24 -12.73 0.70 8.50
N ARG A 25 -13.22 0.11 9.59
CA ARG A 25 -12.56 -1.06 10.18
C ARG A 25 -12.89 -2.28 9.33
N GLY A 26 -11.87 -2.96 8.82
CA GLY A 26 -12.01 -4.31 8.28
C GLY A 26 -11.97 -5.33 9.41
N GLN A 27 -12.78 -6.39 9.32
CA GLN A 27 -12.54 -7.61 10.08
C GLN A 27 -11.57 -8.47 9.28
N LEU A 28 -10.35 -8.61 9.79
CA LEU A 28 -9.38 -9.53 9.24
C LEU A 28 -9.64 -10.93 9.81
N PRO A 29 -9.39 -12.00 9.04
CA PRO A 29 -9.47 -13.36 9.55
C PRO A 29 -8.45 -13.57 10.66
N ARG A 30 -8.52 -14.71 11.35
CA ARG A 30 -7.39 -15.16 12.17
C ARG A 30 -6.21 -15.49 11.24
N PRO A 31 -4.98 -15.15 11.62
CA PRO A 31 -3.81 -15.57 10.86
C PRO A 31 -3.79 -17.10 10.68
N PRO A 32 -3.53 -17.61 9.47
CA PRO A 32 -3.29 -19.03 9.28
C PRO A 32 -2.08 -19.52 10.09
N ARG A 33 -1.95 -20.83 10.27
CA ARG A 33 -0.83 -21.45 11.00
C ARG A 33 -0.22 -22.56 10.13
N HIS A 34 1.10 -22.52 9.96
CA HIS A 34 1.93 -23.52 9.26
C HIS A 34 1.53 -23.78 7.78
N GLY A 35 2.51 -23.87 6.89
CA GLY A 35 2.28 -24.22 5.47
C GLY A 35 1.67 -23.12 4.59
N ASP A 36 1.10 -22.07 5.18
CA ASP A 36 0.48 -20.94 4.47
C ASP A 36 1.38 -19.70 4.36
N LEU A 37 1.13 -18.86 3.36
CA LEU A 37 1.80 -17.57 3.14
C LEU A 37 0.78 -16.42 3.24
N ILE A 38 1.12 -15.38 3.98
CA ILE A 38 0.40 -14.10 3.94
C ILE A 38 1.09 -13.16 2.94
N MET A 39 0.32 -12.62 2.00
CA MET A 39 0.76 -11.52 1.14
C MET A 39 -0.05 -10.25 1.43
N THR A 40 0.63 -9.19 1.88
CA THR A 40 0.03 -7.85 2.03
C THR A 40 0.60 -6.88 0.98
N LEU A 41 -0.29 -6.08 0.38
CA LEU A 41 -0.01 -5.27 -0.80
C LEU A 41 -0.04 -3.76 -0.49
N GLY A 42 0.17 -2.96 -1.53
CA GLY A 42 0.05 -1.51 -1.44
C GLY A 42 -1.39 -1.02 -1.26
N ALA A 43 -1.52 0.22 -0.80
CA ALA A 43 -2.77 0.97 -0.74
C ALA A 43 -2.60 2.28 -1.51
N PRO A 44 -3.60 2.70 -2.32
CA PRO A 44 -3.54 3.97 -3.06
C PRO A 44 -3.86 5.19 -2.18
N TRP A 45 -4.18 4.99 -0.90
CA TRP A 45 -4.54 6.05 0.03
C TRP A 45 -3.41 6.37 1.00
N PRO A 46 -3.27 7.66 1.38
CA PRO A 46 -2.37 8.06 2.43
C PRO A 46 -2.85 7.49 3.79
N ARG A 47 -1.90 7.21 4.68
CA ARG A 47 -2.10 6.52 5.97
C ARG A 47 -3.25 7.12 6.80
N GLU A 48 -3.38 8.44 6.77
CA GLU A 48 -4.36 9.19 7.57
C GLU A 48 -5.79 8.82 7.19
N ARG A 49 -6.07 8.60 5.89
CA ARG A 49 -7.40 8.21 5.40
C ARG A 49 -7.79 6.78 5.75
N ILE A 50 -6.83 5.95 6.13
CA ILE A 50 -6.99 4.50 6.29
C ILE A 50 -6.63 4.00 7.68
N ARG A 51 -6.43 4.92 8.63
CA ARG A 51 -6.00 4.62 10.01
C ARG A 51 -6.79 3.49 10.67
N ALA A 52 -8.10 3.41 10.41
CA ALA A 52 -8.99 2.45 11.02
C ALA A 52 -8.64 0.99 10.69
N TRP A 53 -8.45 0.66 9.42
CA TRP A 53 -8.07 -0.70 9.01
C TRP A 53 -6.55 -0.90 8.98
N ALA A 54 -5.76 0.15 8.76
CA ALA A 54 -4.30 0.05 8.86
C ALA A 54 -3.87 -0.43 10.26
N ALA A 55 -4.50 0.07 11.33
CA ALA A 55 -4.23 -0.40 12.69
C ALA A 55 -4.62 -1.87 12.91
N ALA A 56 -5.73 -2.32 12.31
CA ALA A 56 -6.15 -3.72 12.36
C ALA A 56 -5.18 -4.63 11.60
N GLU A 57 -4.71 -4.19 10.44
CA GLU A 57 -3.76 -4.91 9.61
C GLU A 57 -2.37 -5.00 10.26
N THR A 58 -1.87 -3.93 10.87
CA THR A 58 -0.65 -3.99 11.71
C THR A 58 -0.80 -5.01 12.84
N ALA A 59 -1.94 -5.05 13.53
CA ALA A 59 -2.18 -6.02 14.60
C ALA A 59 -2.23 -7.47 14.09
N PHE A 60 -2.85 -7.70 12.93
CA PHE A 60 -2.91 -8.99 12.26
C PHE A 60 -1.50 -9.47 11.84
N LEU A 61 -0.69 -8.60 11.23
CA LEU A 61 0.67 -8.91 10.82
C LEU A 61 1.56 -9.27 12.02
N ARG A 62 1.39 -8.57 13.14
CA ARG A 62 2.08 -8.92 14.40
C ARG A 62 1.69 -10.33 14.86
N GLN A 63 0.39 -10.63 14.94
CA GLN A 63 -0.07 -11.97 15.34
C GLN A 63 0.42 -13.07 14.40
N ALA A 64 0.45 -12.81 13.09
CA ALA A 64 0.97 -13.74 12.11
C ALA A 64 2.48 -14.00 12.30
N HIS A 65 3.25 -12.95 12.56
CA HIS A 65 4.68 -13.05 12.83
C HIS A 65 4.94 -13.87 14.10
N GLU A 66 4.24 -13.57 15.20
CA GLU A 66 4.35 -14.34 16.47
C GLU A 66 3.96 -15.82 16.30
N ALA A 67 3.06 -16.11 15.36
CA ALA A 67 2.68 -17.48 15.02
C ALA A 67 3.67 -18.20 14.09
N GLY A 68 4.76 -17.55 13.68
CA GLY A 68 5.76 -18.11 12.76
C GLY A 68 5.27 -18.24 11.32
N THR A 69 4.24 -17.48 10.93
CA THR A 69 3.69 -17.52 9.57
C THR A 69 4.58 -16.72 8.62
N PRO A 70 5.00 -17.26 7.47
CA PRO A 70 5.67 -16.50 6.42
C PRO A 70 4.83 -15.30 5.94
N ILE A 71 5.47 -14.13 5.82
CA ILE A 71 4.83 -12.89 5.37
C ILE A 71 5.64 -12.28 4.22
N LEU A 72 4.99 -12.04 3.08
CA LEU A 72 5.50 -11.20 2.00
C LEU A 72 4.73 -9.87 2.01
N ALA A 73 5.45 -8.78 2.26
CA ALA A 73 4.86 -7.45 2.38
C ALA A 73 5.41 -6.49 1.33
N ILE A 74 4.53 -5.81 0.60
CA ILE A 74 4.90 -4.94 -0.54
C ILE A 74 4.36 -3.53 -0.32
N CYS A 75 5.20 -2.51 -0.57
CA CYS A 75 4.84 -1.10 -0.52
C CYS A 75 4.21 -0.71 0.85
N PHE A 76 2.94 -0.31 0.87
CA PHE A 76 2.22 0.02 2.10
C PHE A 76 2.14 -1.17 3.07
N GLY A 77 1.94 -2.39 2.57
CA GLY A 77 2.00 -3.60 3.41
C GLY A 77 3.35 -3.75 4.12
N ALA A 78 4.46 -3.42 3.45
CA ALA A 78 5.79 -3.45 4.05
C ALA A 78 5.97 -2.39 5.15
N GLN A 79 5.33 -1.22 4.98
CA GLN A 79 5.28 -0.18 6.01
C GLN A 79 4.55 -0.67 7.26
N LEU A 80 3.40 -1.33 7.09
CA LEU A 80 2.64 -1.91 8.21
C LEU A 80 3.39 -3.04 8.91
N LEU A 81 4.08 -3.90 8.15
CA LEU A 81 4.90 -4.97 8.73
C LEU A 81 6.07 -4.39 9.54
N ALA A 82 6.74 -3.34 9.04
CA ALA A 82 7.80 -2.68 9.80
C ALA A 82 7.29 -2.16 11.15
N GLU A 83 6.11 -1.52 11.18
CA GLU A 83 5.48 -1.06 12.42
C GLU A 83 5.06 -2.21 13.35
N ALA A 84 4.54 -3.31 12.80
CA ALA A 84 4.15 -4.49 13.55
C ALA A 84 5.33 -5.11 14.32
N LEU A 85 6.54 -4.99 13.77
CA LEU A 85 7.79 -5.51 14.33
C LEU A 85 8.55 -4.46 15.17
N GLY A 86 7.91 -3.33 15.50
CA GLY A 86 8.51 -2.28 16.35
C GLY A 86 9.36 -1.25 15.60
N GLY A 87 9.42 -1.31 14.27
CA GLY A 87 10.03 -0.30 13.43
C GLY A 87 9.17 0.95 13.23
N THR A 88 9.72 1.92 12.50
CA THR A 88 9.04 3.18 12.16
C THR A 88 9.11 3.46 10.67
N THR A 89 8.10 4.14 10.14
CA THR A 89 8.06 4.59 8.74
C THR A 89 8.15 6.12 8.68
N ARG A 90 8.71 6.65 7.58
CA ARG A 90 8.85 8.09 7.37
C ARG A 90 8.61 8.44 5.91
N PRO A 91 8.10 9.66 5.63
CA PRO A 91 8.03 10.16 4.27
C PRO A 91 9.40 10.08 3.59
N LEU A 92 9.35 9.70 2.31
CA LEU A 92 10.51 9.77 1.45
C LEU A 92 10.89 11.24 1.25
N GLY A 93 12.17 11.56 1.43
CA GLY A 93 12.68 12.92 1.33
C GLY A 93 12.54 13.53 -0.07
N PRO A 94 12.97 14.80 -0.25
CA PRO A 94 12.69 15.59 -1.45
C PRO A 94 13.09 14.93 -2.77
N ILE A 95 14.22 14.21 -2.79
CA ILE A 95 14.75 13.56 -3.99
C ILE A 95 13.83 12.44 -4.49
N ALA A 96 13.28 11.65 -3.57
CA ALA A 96 12.38 10.54 -3.91
C ALA A 96 10.95 11.02 -4.24
N SER A 97 10.50 12.14 -3.66
CA SER A 97 9.20 12.74 -4.01
C SER A 97 9.09 13.20 -5.48
N ARG A 98 10.23 13.53 -6.11
CA ARG A 98 10.26 13.90 -7.55
C ARG A 98 9.96 12.71 -8.46
N LEU A 99 10.30 11.50 -8.04
CA LEU A 99 10.03 10.26 -8.79
C LEU A 99 8.56 9.80 -8.65
N ALA A 100 7.90 10.14 -7.54
CA ALA A 100 6.53 9.72 -7.25
C ALA A 100 5.44 10.60 -7.90
N ARG A 101 5.79 11.77 -8.43
CA ARG A 101 4.83 12.62 -9.14
C ARG A 101 4.60 12.08 -10.55
N ARG A 102 3.48 11.41 -10.74
CA ARG A 102 2.91 11.21 -12.08
C ARG A 102 2.58 12.60 -12.66
N PRO A 103 3.03 12.96 -13.88
CA PRO A 103 2.57 14.18 -14.53
C PRO A 103 1.03 14.14 -14.62
N PRO A 104 0.34 15.29 -14.47
CA PRO A 104 -1.10 15.33 -14.72
C PRO A 104 -1.34 14.76 -16.12
N ALA A 105 -2.33 13.86 -16.24
CA ALA A 105 -2.74 13.35 -17.56
C ALA A 105 -3.06 14.57 -18.43
N GLY A 106 -2.38 14.68 -19.57
CA GLY A 106 -2.32 15.92 -20.35
C GLY A 106 -3.68 16.55 -20.61
N GLY A 107 -3.87 17.76 -20.11
CA GLY A 107 -4.76 18.72 -20.73
C GLY A 107 -4.02 19.37 -21.89
N SER A 108 -4.56 19.25 -23.09
CA SER A 108 -4.10 19.94 -24.30
C SER A 108 -4.23 21.46 -24.12
N GLY A 109 -3.23 22.08 -23.50
CA GLY A 109 -3.05 23.53 -23.43
C GLY A 109 -1.62 23.84 -23.81
N GLY A 110 -1.43 24.46 -24.99
CA GLY A 110 -0.11 24.75 -25.54
C GLY A 110 0.77 25.53 -24.56
N ALA A 111 1.91 24.96 -24.20
CA ALA A 111 2.95 25.68 -23.49
C ALA A 111 3.61 26.69 -24.44
N GLN A 112 3.20 27.94 -24.36
CA GLN A 112 3.93 29.07 -24.93
C GLN A 112 5.32 29.14 -24.27
N LEU A 113 6.35 28.84 -25.04
CA LEU A 113 7.75 29.02 -24.61
C LEU A 113 8.02 30.52 -24.38
N PRO A 114 8.66 30.93 -23.27
CA PRO A 114 9.08 32.30 -23.08
C PRO A 114 10.16 32.66 -24.11
N GLY A 115 9.97 33.80 -24.79
CA GLY A 115 10.84 34.30 -25.85
C GLY A 115 12.27 34.53 -25.35
N ARG A 116 13.24 34.11 -26.16
CA ARG A 116 14.67 34.34 -25.92
C ARG A 116 14.96 35.85 -25.96
N PRO A 117 15.83 36.38 -25.08
CA PRO A 117 16.32 37.75 -25.24
C PRO A 117 17.15 37.84 -26.51
N ARG A 118 16.87 38.85 -27.34
CA ARG A 118 17.71 39.20 -28.50
C ARG A 118 18.94 39.93 -27.97
N CYS A 119 20.13 39.38 -28.20
CA CYS A 119 21.36 40.13 -27.99
C CYS A 119 21.41 41.29 -28.99
N SER A 120 21.62 42.50 -28.47
CA SER A 120 22.10 43.67 -29.21
C SER A 120 23.61 43.60 -29.39
#